data_AF-A0AAE6X5H5-F1
#
_entry.id   AF-A0AAE6X5H5-F1
#
_cell.length_a   1.000
_cell.length_b   1.000
_cell.length_c   1.000
_cell.angle_alpha   90.00
_cell.angle_beta   90.00
_cell.angle_gamma   90.00
#
_symmetry.space_group_name_H-M   'P 1'
#
loop_
_entity.id
_entity.type
_entity.pdbx_description
1 polymer ?
#
loop_
_entity_poly.entity_id
_entity_poly.type
_entity_poly.pdbx_seq_one_letter_code
_entity_poly.pdbx_strand_id
1 'polypeptide(L)'
;MIKLELPYPPTVNHYWKHTRGGIHYVTAQGKAYQQAVSLAVKIAKVPPFKSKVMLRVDIYPPDNRKRDIDNIFKALLDGLTKSGIIADDSLIYKLVAEKHEAIKGGKVIIEMEEYKNAV
;
A
#
# COMPACT_ATOMS: atom_id res chain seq x y z
N MET A 1 -8.48 15.19 0.10
CA MET A 1 -7.84 14.27 1.06
C MET A 1 -8.75 13.06 1.21
N ILE A 2 -8.19 11.87 1.11
CA ILE A 2 -8.88 10.59 1.33
C ILE A 2 -8.20 9.87 2.49
N LYS A 3 -8.94 8.99 3.18
CA LYS A 3 -8.40 8.12 4.21
C LYS A 3 -8.95 6.71 4.01
N LEU A 4 -8.06 5.72 3.95
CA LEU A 4 -8.43 4.33 3.77
C LEU A 4 -7.76 3.47 4.83
N GLU A 5 -8.54 2.55 5.40
CA GLU A 5 -8.01 1.49 6.26
C GLU A 5 -7.80 0.23 5.41
N LEU A 6 -6.58 -0.30 5.46
CA LEU A 6 -6.15 -1.46 4.71
C LEU A 6 -5.66 -2.55 5.66
N PRO A 7 -5.80 -3.84 5.29
CA PRO A 7 -5.18 -4.91 6.06
C PRO A 7 -3.66 -4.74 6.09
N TYR A 8 -2.98 -5.35 7.05
CA TYR A 8 -1.53 -5.36 7.05
C TYR A 8 -0.99 -6.16 5.84
N PRO A 9 -0.06 -5.63 5.04
CA PRO A 9 0.42 -6.34 3.85
C PRO A 9 1.20 -7.61 4.20
N PRO A 10 1.13 -8.64 3.35
CA PRO A 10 2.01 -9.78 3.49
C PRO A 10 3.46 -9.33 3.19
N THR A 11 4.43 -10.01 3.80
CA THR A 11 5.85 -9.70 3.54
C THR A 11 6.19 -9.89 2.05
N VAL A 12 7.21 -9.19 1.55
CA VAL A 12 7.72 -9.30 0.16
C VAL A 12 7.90 -10.75 -0.29
N ASN A 13 8.48 -11.61 0.55
CA ASN A 13 8.70 -13.03 0.25
C ASN A 13 7.40 -13.84 0.08
N HIS A 14 6.33 -13.39 0.73
CA HIS A 14 5.00 -13.95 0.58
C HIS A 14 4.21 -13.26 -0.54
N TYR A 15 4.62 -12.06 -0.97
CA TYR A 15 3.96 -11.30 -2.02
C TYR A 15 4.41 -11.71 -3.42
N TRP A 16 5.73 -11.83 -3.63
CA TRP A 16 6.31 -12.27 -4.90
C TRP A 16 7.03 -13.60 -4.74
N LYS A 17 6.93 -14.43 -5.78
CA LYS A 17 7.75 -15.62 -5.95
C LYS A 17 8.42 -15.58 -7.31
N HIS A 18 9.52 -16.31 -7.40
CA HIS A 18 10.32 -16.43 -8.60
C HIS A 18 10.22 -17.87 -9.09
N THR A 19 10.03 -18.04 -10.39
CA THR A 19 10.17 -19.36 -11.02
C THR A 19 11.65 -19.66 -11.26
N ARG A 20 12.00 -20.94 -11.46
CA ARG A 20 13.37 -21.34 -11.86
C ARG A 20 13.84 -20.66 -13.17
N GLY A 21 12.92 -20.15 -13.98
CA GLY A 21 13.21 -19.41 -15.22
C GLY A 21 13.35 -17.90 -15.05
N GLY A 22 13.46 -17.38 -13.82
CA GLY A 22 13.68 -15.95 -13.56
C GLY A 22 12.43 -15.07 -13.66
N ILE A 23 11.23 -15.66 -13.81
CA ILE A 23 9.97 -14.90 -13.89
C ILE A 23 9.47 -14.62 -12.48
N HIS A 24 9.19 -13.35 -12.19
CA HIS A 24 8.55 -12.91 -10.96
C HIS A 24 7.03 -12.94 -11.12
N TYR A 25 6.32 -13.53 -10.15
CA TYR A 25 4.86 -13.52 -10.14
C TYR A 25 4.32 -13.19 -8.74
N VAL A 26 3.15 -12.53 -8.73
CA VAL A 26 2.41 -12.24 -7.50
C VAL A 26 1.74 -13.51 -7.01
N THR A 27 1.96 -13.86 -5.75
CA THR A 27 1.37 -15.06 -5.13
C THR A 27 -0.14 -14.90 -4.92
N ALA A 28 -0.82 -15.99 -4.53
CA ALA A 28 -2.22 -15.94 -4.13
C ALA A 28 -2.47 -14.96 -2.96
N GLN A 29 -1.54 -14.87 -2.00
CA GLN A 29 -1.64 -13.93 -0.88
C GLN A 29 -1.45 -12.47 -1.33
N GLY A 30 -0.49 -12.21 -2.23
CA GLY A 30 -0.32 -10.88 -2.82
C GLY A 30 -1.57 -10.45 -3.61
N LYS A 31 -2.17 -11.35 -4.39
CA LYS A 31 -3.43 -11.10 -5.10
C LYS A 31 -4.60 -10.84 -4.15
N ALA A 32 -4.70 -11.59 -3.06
CA ALA A 32 -5.73 -11.36 -2.04
C ALA A 32 -5.57 -9.97 -1.39
N TYR A 33 -4.33 -9.54 -1.13
CA TYR A 33 -4.05 -8.19 -0.66
C TYR A 33 -4.44 -7.12 -1.69
N GLN A 34 -4.05 -7.27 -2.96
CA GLN A 34 -4.46 -6.35 -4.04
C GLN A 34 -5.98 -6.24 -4.16
N GLN A 35 -6.71 -7.36 -4.01
CA GLN A 35 -8.17 -7.38 -4.01
C GLN A 35 -8.75 -6.64 -2.79
N ALA A 36 -8.18 -6.83 -1.60
CA ALA A 36 -8.61 -6.13 -0.40
C ALA A 36 -8.41 -4.61 -0.53
N VAL A 37 -7.27 -4.18 -1.09
CA VAL A 37 -7.02 -2.75 -1.37
C VAL A 37 -8.02 -2.23 -2.40
N SER A 38 -8.22 -2.95 -3.50
CA SER A 38 -9.19 -2.57 -4.53
C SER A 38 -10.61 -2.45 -4.00
N LEU A 39 -11.00 -3.35 -3.09
CA LEU A 39 -12.29 -3.31 -2.44
C LEU A 39 -12.43 -2.10 -1.52
N ALA A 40 -11.41 -1.79 -0.70
CA ALA A 40 -11.40 -0.63 0.17
C ALA A 40 -11.55 0.68 -0.63
N VAL A 41 -10.83 0.82 -1.74
CA VAL A 41 -10.93 1.98 -2.64
C VAL A 41 -12.33 2.11 -3.25
N LYS A 42 -12.91 0.98 -3.71
CA LYS A 42 -14.27 0.95 -4.28
C LYS A 42 -15.34 1.32 -3.26
N ILE A 43 -15.24 0.78 -2.03
CA ILE A 43 -16.19 1.08 -0.94
C ILE A 43 -16.14 2.56 -0.58
N ALA A 44 -14.93 3.14 -0.52
CA ALA A 44 -14.75 4.55 -0.24
C ALA A 44 -15.16 5.47 -1.40
N LYS A 45 -15.53 4.91 -2.57
CA LYS A 45 -15.95 5.63 -3.79
C LYS A 45 -14.97 6.73 -4.21
N VAL A 46 -13.68 6.48 -4.02
CA VAL A 46 -12.63 7.46 -4.28
C VAL A 46 -12.38 7.53 -5.79
N PRO A 47 -12.45 8.72 -6.42
CA PRO A 47 -12.04 8.88 -7.81
C PRO A 47 -10.52 8.72 -7.96
N PRO A 48 -10.04 8.22 -9.12
CA PRO A 48 -8.61 8.09 -9.36
C PRO A 48 -7.92 9.45 -9.37
N PHE A 49 -6.75 9.55 -8.73
CA PHE A 49 -5.88 10.71 -8.82
C PHE A 49 -5.19 10.72 -10.19
N LYS A 50 -5.26 11.88 -10.85
CA LYS A 50 -4.58 12.14 -12.14
C LYS A 50 -3.39 13.09 -12.00
N SER A 51 -3.21 13.66 -10.81
CA SER A 51 -2.20 14.65 -10.46
C SER A 51 -1.18 14.03 -9.49
N LYS A 52 -0.12 14.78 -9.19
CA LYS A 52 0.87 14.39 -8.16
C LYS A 52 0.17 14.22 -6.82
N VAL A 53 0.55 13.22 -6.04
CA VAL A 53 -0.05 12.92 -4.74
C VAL A 53 0.97 12.88 -3.61
N MET A 54 0.52 13.28 -2.43
CA MET A 54 1.17 12.99 -1.16
C MET A 54 0.47 11.79 -0.54
N LEU A 55 1.27 10.80 -0.12
CA LEU A 55 0.83 9.60 0.59
C LEU A 55 1.38 9.63 2.02
N ARG A 56 0.50 9.62 3.01
CA ARG A 56 0.85 9.35 4.41
C ARG A 56 0.43 7.92 4.75
N VAL A 57 1.29 7.20 5.46
CA VAL A 57 1.10 5.79 5.81
C VAL A 57 1.35 5.59 7.31
N ASP A 58 0.29 5.27 8.05
CA ASP A 58 0.38 4.87 9.45
C ASP A 58 0.36 3.34 9.54
N ILE A 59 1.44 2.78 10.07
CA ILE A 59 1.69 1.35 10.09
C ILE A 59 1.46 0.83 11.51
N TYR A 60 0.46 -0.04 11.67
CA TYR A 60 0.18 -0.74 12.92
C TYR A 60 0.55 -2.22 12.74
N PRO A 61 1.75 -2.66 13.17
CA PRO A 61 2.20 -4.02 12.94
C PRO A 61 1.35 -5.04 13.72
N PRO A 62 1.24 -6.30 13.22
CA PRO A 62 0.46 -7.34 13.90
C PRO A 62 1.11 -7.85 15.20
N ASP A 63 2.41 -7.63 15.34
CA ASP A 63 3.21 -8.02 16.50
C ASP A 63 4.48 -7.14 16.59
N ASN A 64 5.22 -7.25 17.69
CA ASN A 64 6.43 -6.47 17.97
C ASN A 64 7.71 -7.03 17.30
N ARG A 65 7.60 -7.92 16.31
CA ARG A 65 8.79 -8.42 15.61
C ARG A 65 9.48 -7.28 14.85
N LYS A 66 10.81 -7.35 14.80
CA LYS A 66 11.60 -6.50 13.91
C LYS A 66 11.21 -6.82 12.47
N ARG A 67 10.76 -5.80 11.75
CA ARG A 67 10.37 -5.85 10.34
C ARG A 67 10.84 -4.57 9.69
N ASP A 68 11.38 -4.71 8.50
CA ASP A 68 11.75 -3.57 7.69
C ASP A 68 10.48 -2.89 7.14
N ILE A 69 10.47 -1.56 7.19
CA ILE A 69 9.31 -0.74 6.78
C ILE A 69 9.15 -0.74 5.26
N ASP A 70 10.25 -0.85 4.51
CA ASP A 70 10.27 -0.89 3.04
C ASP A 70 9.44 -2.05 2.45
N ASN A 71 9.42 -3.20 3.14
CA ASN A 71 8.64 -4.37 2.75
C ASN A 71 7.14 -4.07 2.63
N ILE A 72 6.64 -3.13 3.46
CA ILE A 72 5.23 -2.73 3.49
C ILE A 72 4.92 -1.88 2.26
N PHE A 73 5.80 -0.92 1.92
CA PHE A 73 5.57 -0.05 0.77
C PHE A 73 5.55 -0.82 -0.54
N LYS A 74 6.44 -1.80 -0.69
CA LYS A 74 6.48 -2.66 -1.88
C LYS A 74 5.12 -3.30 -2.21
N ALA A 75 4.43 -3.87 -1.21
CA ALA A 75 3.11 -4.45 -1.39
C ALA A 75 2.00 -3.38 -1.46
N LEU A 76 2.10 -2.33 -0.65
CA LEU A 76 1.11 -1.25 -0.58
C LEU A 76 1.01 -0.49 -1.91
N LEU A 77 2.14 -0.05 -2.45
CA LEU A 77 2.19 0.74 -3.70
C LEU A 77 1.65 -0.06 -4.88
N ASP A 78 2.06 -1.33 -5.02
CA ASP A 78 1.53 -2.21 -6.06
C ASP A 78 0.01 -2.41 -5.89
N GLY A 79 -0.47 -2.59 -4.65
CA GLY A 79 -1.90 -2.66 -4.34
C GLY A 79 -2.67 -1.39 -4.74
N LEU A 80 -2.11 -0.20 -4.49
CA LEU A 80 -2.73 1.07 -4.86
C LEU A 80 -2.78 1.26 -6.37
N THR A 81 -1.69 0.99 -7.09
CA THR A 81 -1.68 1.07 -8.56
C THR A 81 -2.67 0.07 -9.17
N LYS A 82 -2.74 -1.17 -8.65
CA LYS A 82 -3.70 -2.18 -9.12
C LYS A 82 -5.14 -1.86 -8.78
N SER A 83 -5.40 -1.12 -7.70
CA SER A 83 -6.75 -0.65 -7.38
C SER A 83 -7.27 0.39 -8.37
N GLY A 84 -6.37 1.03 -9.13
CA GLY A 84 -6.68 2.11 -10.05
C GLY A 84 -6.83 3.47 -9.38
N ILE A 85 -6.57 3.59 -8.06
CA ILE A 85 -6.62 4.89 -7.36
C ILE A 85 -5.55 5.86 -7.85
N ILE A 86 -4.42 5.34 -8.29
CA ILE A 86 -3.34 6.04 -9.00
C ILE A 86 -3.02 5.24 -10.25
N ALA A 87 -2.71 5.94 -11.35
CA ALA A 87 -2.34 5.28 -12.60
C ALA A 87 -0.94 4.64 -12.52
N ASP A 88 -0.05 5.25 -11.74
CA ASP A 88 1.35 4.86 -11.61
C ASP A 88 1.89 5.33 -10.24
N ASP A 89 2.86 4.59 -9.68
CA ASP A 89 3.51 4.95 -8.42
C ASP A 89 4.39 6.21 -8.55
N SER A 90 4.80 6.55 -9.77
CA SER A 90 5.48 7.80 -10.13
C SER A 90 4.69 9.07 -9.81
N LEU A 91 3.37 8.96 -9.58
CA LEU A 91 2.54 10.07 -9.12
C LEU A 91 2.77 10.41 -7.63
N ILE A 92 3.38 9.52 -6.84
CA ILE A 92 3.64 9.75 -5.42
C ILE A 92 4.91 10.59 -5.27
N TYR A 93 4.73 11.89 -5.03
CA TYR A 93 5.84 12.84 -4.91
C TYR A 93 6.32 13.01 -3.47
N LYS A 94 5.45 12.72 -2.50
CA LYS A 94 5.79 12.77 -1.09
C LYS A 94 5.21 11.56 -0.40
N LEU A 95 6.07 10.78 0.24
CA LEU A 95 5.69 9.65 1.07
C LEU A 95 6.14 9.92 2.50
N VAL A 96 5.20 9.93 3.43
CA VAL A 96 5.46 10.02 4.86
C VAL A 96 4.97 8.73 5.49
N ALA A 97 5.79 8.10 6.31
CA ALA A 97 5.40 6.88 6.98
C ALA A 97 5.82 6.87 8.44
N GLU A 98 4.93 6.35 9.26
CA GLU A 98 5.09 6.29 10.70
C GLU A 98 4.71 4.90 11.19
N LYS A 99 5.54 4.33 12.06
CA LYS A 99 5.28 3.04 12.68
C LYS A 99 4.75 3.27 14.08
N HIS A 100 3.57 2.74 14.33
CA HIS A 100 2.85 2.81 15.60
C HIS A 100 3.01 1.52 16.40
N GLU A 101 2.36 1.49 17.57
CA GLU A 101 2.29 0.29 18.41
C GLU A 101 1.60 -0.88 17.70
N ALA A 102 1.99 -2.10 18.09
CA ALA A 102 1.43 -3.30 17.50
C ALA A 102 -0.03 -3.50 17.93
N ILE A 103 -0.88 -3.87 16.97
CA ILE A 103 -2.28 -4.23 17.22
C ILE A 103 -2.54 -5.65 16.73
N LYS A 104 -3.44 -6.37 17.38
CA LYS A 104 -3.80 -7.73 16.96
C LYS A 104 -4.36 -7.71 15.53
N GLY A 105 -3.76 -8.51 14.65
CA GLY A 105 -4.13 -8.62 13.24
C GLY A 105 -3.43 -7.62 12.32
N GLY A 106 -2.90 -6.51 12.86
CA GLY A 106 -2.21 -5.47 12.13
C GLY A 106 -3.11 -4.70 11.15
N LYS A 107 -2.75 -3.45 10.86
CA LYS A 107 -3.39 -2.68 9.79
C LYS A 107 -2.45 -1.61 9.25
N VAL A 108 -2.81 -1.08 8.09
CA VAL A 108 -2.19 0.11 7.53
C VAL A 108 -3.30 1.11 7.27
N ILE A 109 -3.12 2.34 7.75
CA ILE A 109 -3.99 3.45 7.42
C ILE A 109 -3.23 4.31 6.44
N ILE A 110 -3.87 4.61 5.30
CA ILE A 110 -3.31 5.53 4.33
C ILE A 110 -4.15 6.77 4.22
N GLU A 111 -3.47 7.89 4.03
CA GLU A 111 -4.08 9.17 3.68
C GLU A 111 -3.44 9.66 2.39
N MET A 112 -4.27 10.04 1.42
CA MET A 112 -3.79 10.58 0.14
C MET A 112 -4.44 11.92 -0.17
N GLU A 113 -3.63 12.83 -0.69
CA GLU A 113 -4.08 14.15 -1.13
C GLU A 113 -3.28 14.60 -2.34
N GLU A 114 -3.83 15.58 -3.08
CA GLU A 114 -3.10 16.19 -4.18
C GLU A 114 -1.87 16.93 -3.65
N TYR A 115 -0.71 16.64 -4.22
CA TYR A 115 0.53 17.32 -3.93
C TYR A 115 0.59 18.61 -4.74
N LYS A 116 0.22 19.71 -4.08
CA LYS A 116 0.44 21.06 -4.60
C LYS A 116 1.86 21.47 -4.21
N ASN A 117 2.72 21.67 -5.20
CA ASN A 117 4.02 22.32 -4.95
C ASN A 117 3.73 23.64 -4.22
N ALA A 118 4.30 23.82 -3.03
CA ALA A 118 4.38 25.14 -2.44
C ALA A 118 5.20 26.00 -3.43
N VAL A 119 4.53 26.98 -4.03
CA VAL A 119 5.15 28.03 -4.85
C VAL A 119 5.91 28.96 -3.91
#